data_AF-A0A7I8DSF9-F1
#
_entry.id   AF-A0A7I8DSF9-F1
#
_cell.length_a   1.000
_cell.length_b   1.000
_cell.length_c   1.000
_cell.angle_alpha   90.00
_cell.angle_beta   90.00
_cell.angle_gamma   90.00
#
_symmetry.space_group_name_H-M   'P 1'
#
loop_
_entity.id
_entity.type
_entity.pdbx_description
1 polymer ?
#
loop_
_entity_poly.entity_id
_entity_poly.type
_entity_poly.pdbx_seq_one_letter_code
_entity_poly.pdbx_strand_id
1 'polypeptide(L)'
;MIFNENETFKNKIGFAIQYFRQKNKLSQSALCKGVCSVSALSRIEAGEREADALLLEVLLERMGKTTDKFELILTDSDYVSFQKRQEIKRLIHNNDLVGAAEQLDLYQLINQAKGNVHKQFITRTESKINELKGGAIEKSIDLLTKAVTYTVPDFRTNGFNEYLLSSSELDIIIDIAIKYSFIGASAKAKDILFQILEYLDMRKYMEAMNNLYPKVSIILCRLLNQTIDFDKIIEICSKGLKKDKSNLKLEYKGELLLIKAQTREFMIKRENMQLKMVKEYLKYYLEAYYIFDICGNTTKTDYIKRYLKEENAWEYID
;
A
#
# COMPACT_ATOMS: atom_id res chain seq x y z
N MET A 1 54.33 3.86 -1.52
CA MET A 1 52.99 3.34 -1.88
C MET A 1 52.01 4.46 -1.66
N ILE A 2 51.61 5.12 -2.75
CA ILE A 2 50.58 6.17 -2.71
C ILE A 2 49.25 5.43 -2.54
N PHE A 3 48.60 5.63 -1.39
CA PHE A 3 47.23 5.17 -1.21
C PHE A 3 46.36 5.97 -2.19
N ASN A 4 45.77 5.27 -3.14
CA ASN A 4 44.88 5.85 -4.13
C ASN A 4 43.54 6.12 -3.43
N GLU A 5 43.31 7.37 -3.01
CA GLU A 5 42.10 7.81 -2.28
C GLU A 5 40.80 7.72 -3.10
N ASN A 6 40.84 7.18 -4.32
CA ASN A 6 39.71 7.08 -5.24
C ASN A 6 38.96 5.72 -5.22
N GLU A 7 39.33 4.77 -4.35
CA GLU A 7 38.78 3.39 -4.40
C GLU A 7 37.66 3.06 -3.40
N THR A 8 37.29 3.96 -2.48
CA THR A 8 36.49 3.61 -1.28
C THR A 8 35.09 4.23 -1.18
N PHE A 9 34.49 4.64 -2.29
CA PHE A 9 33.03 4.93 -2.35
C PHE A 9 32.31 4.13 -3.45
N LYS A 10 32.76 2.89 -3.72
CA LYS A 10 31.96 1.95 -4.54
C LYS A 10 30.54 1.87 -3.99
N ASN A 11 29.59 2.18 -4.86
CA ASN A 11 28.18 2.46 -4.57
C ASN A 11 27.55 1.41 -3.63
N LYS A 12 27.46 1.73 -2.32
CA LYS A 12 26.99 0.81 -1.26
C LYS A 12 25.58 0.27 -1.54
N ILE A 13 24.74 1.02 -2.26
CA ILE A 13 23.38 0.58 -2.61
C ILE A 13 23.38 -0.55 -3.64
N GLY A 14 24.31 -0.53 -4.60
CA GLY A 14 24.44 -1.56 -5.62
C GLY A 14 24.75 -2.91 -5.00
N PHE A 15 25.71 -2.93 -4.08
CA PHE A 15 26.05 -4.12 -3.29
C PHE A 15 24.87 -4.59 -2.42
N ALA A 16 24.14 -3.67 -1.78
CA ALA A 16 22.96 -4.03 -0.99
C ALA A 16 21.86 -4.67 -1.85
N ILE A 17 21.60 -4.12 -3.04
CA ILE A 17 20.65 -4.69 -4.01
C ILE A 17 21.08 -6.10 -4.40
N GLN A 18 22.35 -6.28 -4.78
CA GLN A 18 22.89 -7.59 -5.12
C GLN A 18 22.73 -8.59 -3.97
N TYR A 19 23.10 -8.19 -2.74
CA TYR A 19 22.99 -9.01 -1.54
C TYR A 19 21.55 -9.46 -1.28
N PHE A 20 20.58 -8.54 -1.25
CA PHE A 20 19.18 -8.89 -0.99
C PHE A 20 18.58 -9.73 -2.11
N ARG A 21 18.91 -9.42 -3.38
CA ARG A 21 18.46 -10.19 -4.53
C ARG A 21 18.94 -11.64 -4.43
N GLN A 22 20.23 -11.86 -4.17
CA GLN A 22 20.81 -13.21 -4.03
C GLN A 22 20.26 -13.94 -2.81
N LYS A 23 20.15 -13.26 -1.66
CA LYS A 23 19.56 -13.80 -0.43
C LYS A 23 18.13 -14.29 -0.66
N ASN A 24 17.35 -13.58 -1.46
CA ASN A 24 15.99 -13.93 -1.82
C ASN A 24 15.88 -14.85 -3.05
N LYS A 25 17.02 -15.31 -3.60
CA LYS A 25 17.11 -16.18 -4.80
C LYS A 25 16.39 -15.61 -6.03
N LEU A 26 16.45 -14.29 -6.20
CA LEU A 26 15.83 -13.59 -7.32
C LEU A 26 16.83 -13.46 -8.50
N SER A 27 16.35 -13.68 -9.72
CA SER A 27 17.14 -13.36 -10.91
C SER A 27 17.14 -11.85 -11.17
N GLN A 28 18.18 -11.34 -11.85
CA GLN A 28 18.19 -9.95 -12.30
C GLN A 28 17.01 -9.65 -13.24
N SER A 29 16.68 -10.61 -14.13
CA SER A 29 15.56 -10.48 -15.07
C SER A 29 14.20 -10.32 -14.37
N ALA A 30 13.95 -11.07 -13.30
CA ALA A 30 12.73 -10.93 -12.52
C ALA A 30 12.68 -9.60 -11.78
N LEU A 31 13.81 -9.18 -11.18
CA LEU A 31 13.87 -7.95 -10.40
C LEU A 31 13.69 -6.69 -11.26
N CYS A 32 14.35 -6.62 -12.41
CA CYS A 32 14.36 -5.42 -13.26
C CYS A 32 13.19 -5.34 -14.26
N LYS A 33 12.35 -6.38 -14.37
CA LYS A 33 11.29 -6.47 -15.39
C LYS A 33 10.44 -5.19 -15.42
N GLY A 34 10.39 -4.53 -16.57
CA GLY A 34 9.62 -3.30 -16.79
C GLY A 34 10.22 -2.01 -16.20
N VAL A 35 11.21 -2.07 -15.33
CA VAL A 35 11.79 -0.87 -14.66
C VAL A 35 13.17 -0.49 -15.21
N CYS A 36 14.00 -1.46 -15.58
CA CYS A 36 15.26 -1.24 -16.30
C CYS A 36 15.72 -2.51 -17.03
N SER A 37 16.81 -2.43 -17.82
CA SER A 37 17.37 -3.60 -18.50
C SER A 37 18.25 -4.44 -17.56
N VAL A 38 18.40 -5.74 -17.86
CA VAL A 38 19.29 -6.64 -17.11
C VAL A 38 20.73 -6.11 -17.09
N SER A 39 21.22 -5.60 -18.22
CA SER A 39 22.55 -4.96 -18.30
C SER A 39 22.65 -3.71 -17.42
N ALA A 40 21.59 -2.90 -17.32
CA ALA A 40 21.57 -1.74 -16.44
C ALA A 40 21.63 -2.19 -14.97
N LEU A 41 20.77 -3.14 -14.56
CA LEU A 41 20.78 -3.68 -13.19
C LEU A 41 22.13 -4.31 -12.82
N SER A 42 22.76 -5.07 -13.74
CA SER A 42 24.07 -5.68 -13.49
C SER A 42 25.15 -4.63 -13.19
N ARG A 43 25.20 -3.55 -13.96
CA ARG A 43 26.14 -2.44 -13.73
C ARG A 43 25.81 -1.67 -12.44
N ILE A 44 24.53 -1.54 -12.10
CA ILE A 44 24.12 -0.94 -10.81
C ILE A 44 24.63 -1.81 -9.65
N GLU A 45 24.44 -3.13 -9.72
CA GLU A 45 24.93 -4.06 -8.69
C GLU A 45 26.45 -4.05 -8.56
N ALA A 46 27.18 -3.89 -9.66
CA ALA A 46 28.64 -3.76 -9.68
C ALA A 46 29.15 -2.38 -9.21
N GLY A 47 28.26 -1.40 -9.03
CA GLY A 47 28.62 -0.01 -8.74
C GLY A 47 29.22 0.74 -9.92
N GLU A 48 29.10 0.21 -11.13
CA GLU A 48 29.60 0.79 -12.39
C GLU A 48 28.60 1.78 -13.02
N ARG A 49 27.36 1.79 -12.52
CA ARG A 49 26.29 2.68 -13.00
C ARG A 49 25.51 3.25 -11.83
N GLU A 50 25.35 4.57 -11.83
CA GLU A 50 24.38 5.25 -10.98
C GLU A 50 22.95 5.02 -11.48
N ALA A 51 22.03 4.94 -10.53
CA ALA A 51 20.61 4.73 -10.78
C ALA A 51 19.81 5.86 -10.16
N ASP A 52 18.76 6.26 -10.88
CA ASP A 52 17.77 7.19 -10.36
C ASP A 52 17.17 6.66 -9.04
N ALA A 53 16.96 7.56 -8.09
CA ALA A 53 16.46 7.23 -6.77
C ALA A 53 15.08 6.53 -6.77
N LEU A 54 14.16 6.94 -7.65
CA LEU A 54 12.84 6.31 -7.77
C LEU A 54 12.98 4.89 -8.35
N LEU A 55 13.94 4.65 -9.24
CA LEU A 55 14.26 3.29 -9.69
C LEU A 55 14.81 2.44 -8.54
N LEU A 56 15.71 2.98 -7.72
CA LEU A 56 16.26 2.27 -6.55
C LEU A 56 15.16 1.96 -5.53
N GLU A 57 14.25 2.89 -5.27
CA GLU A 57 13.07 2.70 -4.41
C GLU A 57 12.25 1.49 -4.89
N VAL A 58 11.89 1.43 -6.18
CA VAL A 58 11.09 0.33 -6.73
C VAL A 58 11.83 -1.02 -6.66
N LEU A 59 13.13 -1.06 -6.94
CA LEU A 59 13.93 -2.29 -6.84
C LEU A 59 13.97 -2.82 -5.40
N LEU A 60 14.19 -1.94 -4.43
CA LEU A 60 14.19 -2.29 -3.00
C LEU A 60 12.81 -2.80 -2.55
N GLU A 61 11.74 -2.09 -2.92
CA GLU A 61 10.37 -2.49 -2.60
C GLU A 61 10.02 -3.87 -3.16
N ARG A 62 10.43 -4.17 -4.39
CA ARG A 62 10.23 -5.50 -5.01
C ARG A 62 10.94 -6.62 -4.26
N MET A 63 12.06 -6.33 -3.61
CA MET A 63 12.76 -7.26 -2.71
C MET A 63 12.17 -7.30 -1.29
N GLY A 64 11.09 -6.54 -1.04
CA GLY A 64 10.41 -6.46 0.23
C GLY A 64 11.09 -5.52 1.23
N LYS A 65 11.91 -4.57 0.75
CA LYS A 65 12.64 -3.61 1.58
C LYS A 65 12.02 -2.23 1.50
N THR A 66 11.94 -1.56 2.65
CA THR A 66 11.56 -0.15 2.70
C THR A 66 12.80 0.73 2.59
N THR A 67 12.65 1.90 1.96
CA THR A 67 13.75 2.81 1.64
C THR A 67 14.22 3.63 2.84
N ASP A 68 13.41 3.71 3.90
CA ASP A 68 13.73 4.33 5.19
C ASP A 68 14.95 3.72 5.89
N LYS A 69 15.36 2.51 5.49
CA LYS A 69 16.56 1.82 6.00
C LYS A 69 17.81 2.06 5.16
N PHE A 70 17.72 2.85 4.10
CA PHE A 70 18.80 3.12 3.17
C PHE A 70 19.02 4.61 3.03
N GLU A 71 20.26 5.06 3.22
CA GLU A 71 20.66 6.40 2.82
C GLU A 71 20.89 6.42 1.31
N LEU A 72 19.91 6.94 0.56
CA LEU A 72 20.05 7.17 -0.87
C LEU A 72 20.72 8.54 -1.07
N ILE A 73 21.96 8.54 -1.57
CA ILE A 73 22.64 9.76 -1.99
C ILE A 73 22.04 10.19 -3.31
N LEU A 74 21.37 11.35 -3.32
CA LEU A 74 20.68 11.89 -4.48
C LEU A 74 21.63 12.81 -5.26
N THR A 75 21.62 12.69 -6.58
CA THR A 75 22.15 13.75 -7.46
C THR A 75 21.26 14.99 -7.38
N ASP A 76 21.75 16.16 -7.78
CA ASP A 76 20.94 17.40 -7.80
C ASP A 76 19.65 17.22 -8.62
N SER A 77 19.74 16.53 -9.77
CA SER A 77 18.58 16.22 -10.62
C SER A 77 17.56 15.31 -9.94
N ASP A 78 18.04 14.28 -9.23
CA ASP A 78 17.17 13.36 -8.49
C ASP A 78 16.55 14.00 -7.26
N TYR A 79 17.29 14.90 -6.60
CA TYR A 79 16.80 15.70 -5.48
C TYR A 79 15.66 16.62 -5.93
N VAL A 80 15.83 17.37 -7.03
CA VAL A 80 14.76 18.21 -7.59
C VAL A 80 13.54 17.35 -7.96
N SER A 81 13.77 16.19 -8.59
CA SER A 81 12.69 15.25 -8.92
C SER A 81 11.97 14.73 -7.68
N PHE A 82 12.69 14.42 -6.60
CA PHE A 82 12.12 14.01 -5.33
C PHE A 82 11.30 15.15 -4.70
N GLN A 83 11.84 16.36 -4.63
CA GLN A 83 11.14 17.53 -4.09
C GLN A 83 9.82 17.78 -4.82
N LYS A 84 9.81 17.70 -6.16
CA LYS A 84 8.57 17.81 -6.95
C LYS A 84 7.54 16.74 -6.58
N ARG A 85 7.95 15.47 -6.41
CA ARG A 85 7.02 14.41 -5.97
C ARG A 85 6.41 14.72 -4.59
N GLN A 86 7.22 15.22 -3.66
CA GLN A 86 6.77 15.56 -2.32
C GLN A 86 5.81 16.76 -2.34
N GLU A 87 6.10 17.77 -3.14
CA GLU A 87 5.24 18.93 -3.30
C GLU A 87 3.90 18.58 -3.96
N ILE A 88 3.91 17.76 -5.01
CA ILE A 88 2.68 17.23 -5.63
C ILE A 88 1.82 16.50 -4.59
N LYS A 89 2.41 15.63 -3.78
CA LYS A 89 1.69 14.91 -2.71
C LYS A 89 1.09 15.89 -1.69
N ARG A 90 1.83 16.93 -1.30
CA ARG A 90 1.37 17.97 -0.36
C ARG A 90 0.19 18.76 -0.93
N LEU A 91 0.28 19.19 -2.18
CA LEU A 91 -0.78 19.95 -2.86
C LEU A 91 -2.06 19.11 -3.02
N ILE A 92 -1.92 17.84 -3.41
CA ILE A 92 -3.04 16.89 -3.46
C ILE A 92 -3.67 16.71 -2.08
N HIS A 93 -2.88 16.58 -1.03
CA HIS A 93 -3.38 16.46 0.35
C HIS A 93 -4.18 17.70 0.78
N ASN A 94 -3.72 18.89 0.37
CA ASN A 94 -4.37 20.17 0.65
C ASN A 94 -5.52 20.50 -0.34
N ASN A 95 -5.85 19.56 -1.24
CA ASN A 95 -6.86 19.73 -2.29
C ASN A 95 -6.59 20.91 -3.27
N ASP A 96 -5.33 21.36 -3.38
CA ASP A 96 -4.90 22.33 -4.39
C ASP A 96 -4.58 21.61 -5.71
N LEU A 97 -5.63 21.38 -6.50
CA LEU A 97 -5.54 20.59 -7.74
C LEU A 97 -4.92 21.37 -8.90
N VAL A 98 -4.92 22.70 -8.84
CA VAL A 98 -4.30 23.55 -9.86
C VAL A 98 -2.79 23.52 -9.66
N GLY A 99 -2.32 23.84 -8.46
CA GLY A 99 -0.90 23.76 -8.12
C GLY A 99 -0.36 22.34 -8.33
N ALA A 100 -1.11 21.30 -7.94
CA ALA A 100 -0.68 19.92 -8.16
C ALA A 100 -0.47 19.59 -9.65
N ALA A 101 -1.33 20.09 -10.55
CA ALA A 101 -1.19 19.89 -11.98
C ALA A 101 0.04 20.64 -12.54
N GLU A 102 0.25 21.89 -12.13
CA GLU A 102 1.43 22.67 -12.55
C GLU A 102 2.75 22.00 -12.09
N GLN A 103 2.80 21.51 -10.86
CA GLN A 103 3.98 20.80 -10.36
C GLN A 103 4.19 19.45 -11.07
N LEU A 104 3.10 18.79 -11.49
CA LEU A 104 3.16 17.57 -12.27
C LEU A 104 3.71 17.82 -13.69
N ASP A 105 3.30 18.90 -14.35
CA ASP A 105 3.82 19.30 -15.66
C ASP A 105 5.33 19.58 -15.60
N LEU A 106 5.77 20.32 -14.56
CA LEU A 106 7.19 20.56 -14.31
C LEU A 106 7.95 19.27 -14.04
N TYR A 107 7.38 18.35 -13.25
CA TYR A 107 7.97 17.05 -12.98
C TYR A 107 8.12 16.22 -14.27
N GLN A 108 7.13 16.25 -15.15
CA GLN A 108 7.17 15.56 -16.43
C GLN A 108 8.26 16.14 -17.33
N LEU A 109 8.41 17.46 -17.42
CA LEU A 109 9.42 18.13 -18.23
C LEU A 109 10.84 17.71 -17.84
N ILE A 110 11.16 17.69 -16.53
CA ILE A 110 12.50 17.33 -16.06
C ILE A 110 12.77 15.81 -16.15
N ASN A 111 11.74 14.97 -16.19
CA ASN A 111 11.85 13.51 -16.21
C ASN A 111 11.49 12.86 -17.56
N GLN A 112 11.32 13.65 -18.63
CA GLN A 112 10.87 13.16 -19.94
C GLN A 112 11.71 12.01 -20.52
N ALA A 113 13.02 12.04 -20.27
CA ALA A 113 13.98 11.04 -20.76
C ALA A 113 14.26 9.93 -19.74
N LYS A 114 13.62 9.96 -18.55
CA LYS A 114 13.83 8.97 -17.49
C LYS A 114 12.96 7.72 -17.68
N GLY A 115 13.23 6.72 -16.84
CA GLY A 115 12.65 5.38 -16.93
C GLY A 115 11.16 5.31 -16.61
N ASN A 116 10.61 4.11 -16.81
CA ASN A 116 9.18 3.83 -16.67
C ASN A 116 8.59 4.11 -15.28
N VAL A 117 9.41 4.08 -14.23
CA VAL A 117 8.99 4.42 -12.86
C VAL A 117 8.45 5.85 -12.75
N HIS A 118 9.01 6.80 -13.51
CA HIS A 118 8.50 8.18 -13.54
C HIS A 118 7.18 8.28 -14.31
N LYS A 119 7.06 7.55 -15.43
CA LYS A 119 5.81 7.49 -16.21
C LYS A 119 4.66 6.92 -15.37
N GLN A 120 4.93 5.86 -14.60
CA GLN A 120 3.98 5.33 -13.62
C GLN A 120 3.56 6.40 -12.60
N PHE A 121 4.52 7.11 -11.99
CA PHE A 121 4.21 8.17 -11.02
C PHE A 121 3.32 9.26 -11.64
N ILE A 122 3.66 9.72 -12.85
CA ILE A 122 2.90 10.75 -13.57
C ILE A 122 1.47 10.28 -13.81
N THR A 123 1.29 9.14 -14.47
CA THR A 123 -0.05 8.65 -14.85
C THR A 123 -0.89 8.27 -13.63
N ARG A 124 -0.27 7.78 -12.55
CA ARG A 124 -0.98 7.56 -11.27
C ARG A 124 -1.46 8.89 -10.68
N THR A 125 -0.65 9.93 -10.74
CA THR A 125 -0.99 11.28 -10.25
C THR A 125 -2.11 11.89 -11.08
N GLU A 126 -2.08 11.73 -12.41
CA GLU A 126 -3.17 12.13 -13.31
C GLU A 126 -4.50 11.46 -12.92
N SER A 127 -4.48 10.15 -12.61
CA SER A 127 -5.67 9.46 -12.10
C SER A 127 -6.17 10.10 -10.81
N LYS A 128 -5.27 10.41 -9.87
CA LYS A 128 -5.66 11.01 -8.59
C LYS A 128 -6.26 12.40 -8.76
N ILE A 129 -5.71 13.22 -9.63
CA ILE A 129 -6.25 14.55 -9.97
C ILE A 129 -7.61 14.40 -10.67
N ASN A 130 -7.76 13.45 -11.59
CA ASN A 130 -9.04 13.16 -12.24
C ASN A 130 -10.14 12.84 -11.22
N GLU A 131 -9.84 11.98 -10.23
CA GLU A 131 -10.79 11.63 -9.16
C GLU A 131 -11.18 12.84 -8.32
N LEU A 132 -10.21 13.64 -7.88
CA LEU A 132 -10.47 14.79 -7.02
C LEU A 132 -11.22 15.92 -7.73
N LYS A 133 -11.14 15.99 -9.07
CA LYS A 133 -11.96 16.88 -9.90
C LYS A 133 -13.37 16.34 -10.18
N GLY A 134 -13.73 15.16 -9.67
CA GLY A 134 -15.02 14.52 -9.95
C GLY A 134 -15.11 13.94 -11.37
N GLY A 135 -13.98 13.61 -11.99
CA GLY A 135 -13.94 12.96 -13.30
C GLY A 135 -14.48 11.53 -13.28
N ALA A 136 -14.73 10.98 -14.48
CA ALA A 136 -15.26 9.63 -14.63
C ALA A 136 -14.34 8.57 -14.01
N ILE A 137 -14.94 7.58 -13.32
CA ILE A 137 -14.21 6.52 -12.61
C ILE A 137 -13.51 5.59 -13.60
N GLU A 138 -14.13 5.33 -14.75
CA GLU A 138 -13.59 4.52 -15.85
C GLU A 138 -12.27 5.10 -16.36
N LYS A 139 -12.20 6.43 -16.51
CA LYS A 139 -10.96 7.11 -16.90
C LYS A 139 -9.86 6.91 -15.87
N SER A 140 -10.18 6.91 -14.57
CA SER A 140 -9.22 6.59 -13.52
C SER A 140 -8.75 5.13 -13.57
N ILE A 141 -9.65 4.19 -13.90
CA ILE A 141 -9.27 2.77 -14.12
C ILE A 141 -8.28 2.66 -15.29
N ASP A 142 -8.54 3.36 -16.41
CA ASP A 142 -7.66 3.34 -17.58
C ASP A 142 -6.28 3.93 -17.26
N LEU A 143 -6.25 5.07 -16.57
CA LEU A 143 -5.02 5.72 -16.13
C LEU A 143 -4.23 4.82 -15.17
N LEU A 144 -4.88 4.24 -14.16
CA LEU A 144 -4.22 3.35 -13.20
C LEU A 144 -3.70 2.07 -13.87
N THR A 145 -4.48 1.48 -14.79
CA THR A 145 -4.06 0.30 -15.56
C THR A 145 -2.84 0.64 -16.41
N LYS A 146 -2.86 1.78 -17.11
CA LYS A 146 -1.69 2.27 -17.87
C LYS A 146 -0.48 2.52 -16.96
N ALA A 147 -0.70 3.11 -15.78
CA ALA A 147 0.35 3.42 -14.82
C ALA A 147 1.07 2.15 -14.32
N VAL A 148 0.32 1.09 -13.96
CA VAL A 148 0.94 -0.17 -13.52
C VAL A 148 1.63 -0.89 -14.69
N THR A 149 1.08 -0.82 -15.91
CA THR A 149 1.69 -1.45 -17.10
C THR A 149 3.05 -0.85 -17.46
N TYR A 150 3.35 0.40 -17.10
CA TYR A 150 4.70 0.95 -17.31
C TYR A 150 5.78 0.13 -16.60
N THR A 151 5.53 -0.38 -15.39
CA THR A 151 6.52 -1.14 -14.62
C THR A 151 6.21 -2.64 -14.53
N VAL A 152 4.98 -3.05 -14.84
CA VAL A 152 4.53 -4.44 -14.94
C VAL A 152 3.91 -4.65 -16.35
N PRO A 153 4.73 -4.79 -17.41
CA PRO A 153 4.25 -4.76 -18.80
C PRO A 153 3.17 -5.78 -19.14
N ASP A 154 3.21 -6.95 -18.50
CA ASP A 154 2.25 -8.04 -18.73
C ASP A 154 1.16 -8.08 -17.65
N PHE A 155 0.85 -6.94 -17.02
CA PHE A 155 -0.11 -6.87 -15.92
C PHE A 155 -1.49 -7.40 -16.34
N ARG A 156 -2.02 -8.30 -15.51
CA ARG A 156 -3.37 -8.85 -15.57
C ARG A 156 -3.99 -8.71 -14.20
N THR A 157 -5.32 -8.69 -14.11
CA THR A 157 -6.04 -8.69 -12.83
C THR A 157 -6.12 -10.08 -12.18
N ASN A 158 -5.28 -11.02 -12.62
CA ASN A 158 -5.16 -12.36 -12.07
C ASN A 158 -3.70 -12.83 -12.05
N GLY A 159 -3.41 -13.90 -11.31
CA GLY A 159 -2.09 -14.54 -11.31
C GLY A 159 -1.00 -13.74 -10.61
N PHE A 160 -1.31 -13.00 -9.54
CA PHE A 160 -0.36 -12.08 -8.91
C PHE A 160 0.91 -12.74 -8.38
N ASN A 161 0.83 -14.04 -8.13
CA ASN A 161 1.92 -14.90 -7.67
C ASN A 161 3.04 -15.05 -8.71
N GLU A 162 2.77 -14.74 -9.98
CA GLU A 162 3.73 -14.75 -11.08
C GLU A 162 4.58 -13.47 -11.14
N TYR A 163 4.19 -12.43 -10.40
CA TYR A 163 4.86 -11.13 -10.41
C TYR A 163 5.81 -10.92 -9.22
N LEU A 164 6.75 -10.01 -9.40
CA LEU A 164 7.54 -9.41 -8.33
C LEU A 164 7.13 -7.95 -8.17
N LEU A 165 6.11 -7.70 -7.36
CA LEU A 165 5.48 -6.39 -7.17
C LEU A 165 6.13 -5.57 -6.05
N SER A 166 6.32 -4.28 -6.31
CA SER A 166 6.68 -3.24 -5.36
C SER A 166 5.47 -2.79 -4.52
N SER A 167 5.71 -1.96 -3.50
CA SER A 167 4.62 -1.41 -2.69
C SER A 167 3.82 -0.40 -3.50
N SER A 168 4.51 0.41 -4.31
CA SER A 168 3.88 1.38 -5.21
C SER A 168 2.99 0.70 -6.27
N GLU A 169 3.42 -0.44 -6.81
CA GLU A 169 2.64 -1.24 -7.76
C GLU A 169 1.42 -1.86 -7.08
N LEU A 170 1.58 -2.45 -5.89
CA LEU A 170 0.46 -2.97 -5.10
C LEU A 170 -0.57 -1.90 -4.77
N ASP A 171 -0.14 -0.69 -4.38
CA ASP A 171 -1.06 0.40 -4.10
C ASP A 171 -1.87 0.81 -5.34
N ILE A 172 -1.28 0.84 -6.54
CA ILE A 172 -2.02 1.11 -7.78
C ILE A 172 -3.07 0.01 -8.02
N ILE A 173 -2.71 -1.25 -7.82
CA ILE A 173 -3.63 -2.40 -8.00
C ILE A 173 -4.78 -2.34 -6.98
N ILE A 174 -4.50 -1.93 -5.73
CA ILE A 174 -5.52 -1.69 -4.71
C ILE A 174 -6.46 -0.56 -5.15
N ASP A 175 -5.91 0.54 -5.68
CA ASP A 175 -6.70 1.67 -6.18
C ASP A 175 -7.62 1.22 -7.34
N ILE A 176 -7.13 0.38 -8.25
CA ILE A 176 -7.94 -0.26 -9.33
C ILE A 176 -9.08 -1.10 -8.74
N ALA A 177 -8.81 -1.95 -7.74
CA ALA A 177 -9.83 -2.78 -7.10
C ALA A 177 -10.93 -1.94 -6.44
N ILE A 178 -10.55 -0.85 -5.77
CA ILE A 178 -11.49 0.12 -5.20
C ILE A 178 -12.35 0.74 -6.32
N LYS A 179 -11.80 1.08 -7.48
CA LYS A 179 -12.60 1.65 -8.57
C LYS A 179 -13.58 0.64 -9.16
N TYR A 180 -13.18 -0.62 -9.30
CA TYR A 180 -14.10 -1.68 -9.73
C TYR A 180 -15.30 -1.82 -8.80
N SER A 181 -15.16 -1.59 -7.48
CA SER A 181 -16.31 -1.65 -6.58
C SER A 181 -17.30 -0.51 -6.79
N PHE A 182 -16.84 0.67 -7.21
CA PHE A 182 -17.72 1.82 -7.49
C PHE A 182 -18.51 1.71 -8.80
N ILE A 183 -18.00 0.98 -9.79
CA ILE A 183 -18.70 0.75 -11.08
C ILE A 183 -19.52 -0.55 -11.08
N GLY A 184 -19.86 -1.09 -9.90
CA GLY A 184 -20.68 -2.31 -9.76
C GLY A 184 -19.95 -3.63 -10.01
N ALA A 185 -18.66 -3.61 -10.33
CA ALA A 185 -17.83 -4.80 -10.55
C ALA A 185 -17.27 -5.38 -9.23
N SER A 186 -18.12 -5.51 -8.20
CA SER A 186 -17.72 -5.91 -6.85
C SER A 186 -17.08 -7.31 -6.78
N ALA A 187 -17.53 -8.27 -7.60
CA ALA A 187 -16.90 -9.59 -7.69
C ALA A 187 -15.42 -9.49 -8.10
N LYS A 188 -15.15 -8.76 -9.20
CA LYS A 188 -13.79 -8.52 -9.69
C LYS A 188 -12.92 -7.78 -8.66
N ALA A 189 -13.49 -6.80 -7.97
CA ALA A 189 -12.79 -6.08 -6.90
C ALA A 189 -12.36 -7.03 -5.77
N LYS A 190 -13.27 -7.91 -5.31
CA LYS A 190 -12.98 -8.92 -4.28
C LYS A 190 -11.91 -9.91 -4.74
N ASP A 191 -12.01 -10.42 -5.96
CA ASP A 191 -11.05 -11.37 -6.52
C ASP A 191 -9.63 -10.79 -6.58
N ILE A 192 -9.49 -9.51 -6.95
CA ILE A 192 -8.21 -8.81 -6.92
C ILE A 192 -7.69 -8.72 -5.49
N LEU A 193 -8.51 -8.28 -4.54
CA LEU A 193 -8.08 -8.10 -3.14
C LEU A 193 -7.70 -9.42 -2.46
N PHE A 194 -8.41 -10.52 -2.75
CA PHE A 194 -8.02 -11.85 -2.27
C PHE A 194 -6.64 -12.26 -2.80
N GLN A 195 -6.39 -12.08 -4.09
CA GLN A 195 -5.08 -12.37 -4.68
C GLN A 195 -3.96 -11.50 -4.08
N ILE A 196 -4.25 -10.26 -3.70
CA ILE A 196 -3.26 -9.42 -2.99
C ILE A 196 -2.95 -10.01 -1.60
N LEU A 197 -3.96 -10.44 -0.84
CA LEU A 197 -3.73 -11.06 0.46
C LEU A 197 -2.91 -12.35 0.34
N GLU A 198 -3.21 -13.20 -0.66
CA GLU A 198 -2.43 -14.40 -0.96
C GLU A 198 -0.98 -14.07 -1.33
N TYR A 199 -0.78 -13.08 -2.21
CA TYR A 199 0.55 -12.59 -2.58
C TYR A 199 1.34 -12.13 -1.34
N LEU A 200 0.73 -11.32 -0.48
CA LEU A 200 1.37 -10.84 0.75
C LEU A 200 1.67 -11.99 1.72
N ASP A 201 0.80 -12.99 1.82
CA ASP A 201 1.00 -14.17 2.68
C ASP A 201 2.18 -15.05 2.26
N MET A 202 2.44 -15.16 0.95
CA MET A 202 3.64 -15.82 0.45
C MET A 202 4.90 -14.99 0.66
N ARG A 203 4.79 -13.66 0.60
CA ARG A 203 5.91 -12.72 0.70
C ARG A 203 6.14 -12.24 2.13
N LYS A 204 6.25 -13.19 3.07
CA LYS A 204 6.35 -12.97 4.53
C LYS A 204 7.46 -12.01 5.01
N TYR A 205 8.45 -11.72 4.17
CA TYR A 205 9.56 -10.80 4.48
C TYR A 205 9.40 -9.41 3.85
N MET A 206 8.25 -9.12 3.22
CA MET A 206 7.96 -7.79 2.71
C MET A 206 7.68 -6.84 3.88
N GLU A 207 8.55 -5.86 4.08
CA GLU A 207 8.47 -4.94 5.21
C GLU A 207 7.23 -4.03 5.13
N ALA A 208 6.81 -3.68 3.91
CA ALA A 208 5.57 -2.93 3.67
C ALA A 208 4.28 -3.74 3.99
N MET A 209 4.37 -5.06 4.22
CA MET A 209 3.23 -5.92 4.56
C MET A 209 2.47 -5.41 5.78
N ASN A 210 3.17 -4.81 6.75
CA ASN A 210 2.60 -4.27 7.98
C ASN A 210 1.53 -3.18 7.72
N ASN A 211 1.62 -2.47 6.59
CA ASN A 211 0.66 -1.44 6.21
C ASN A 211 -0.32 -1.93 5.13
N LEU A 212 0.16 -2.73 4.17
CA LEU A 212 -0.65 -3.17 3.03
C LEU A 212 -1.66 -4.25 3.42
N TYR A 213 -1.26 -5.26 4.20
CA TYR A 213 -2.14 -6.36 4.60
C TYR A 213 -3.40 -5.87 5.35
N PRO A 214 -3.29 -5.04 6.40
CA PRO A 214 -4.48 -4.54 7.09
C PRO A 214 -5.31 -3.58 6.23
N LYS A 215 -4.67 -2.72 5.40
CA LYS A 215 -5.38 -1.85 4.45
C LYS A 215 -6.27 -2.67 3.51
N VAL A 216 -5.71 -3.69 2.87
CA VAL A 216 -6.43 -4.59 1.95
C VAL A 216 -7.52 -5.36 2.69
N SER A 217 -7.24 -5.84 3.91
CA SER A 217 -8.21 -6.53 4.77
C SER A 217 -9.43 -5.66 5.07
N ILE A 218 -9.23 -4.39 5.44
CA ILE A 218 -10.32 -3.44 5.70
C ILE A 218 -11.19 -3.23 4.46
N ILE A 219 -10.56 -2.99 3.30
CA ILE A 219 -11.27 -2.77 2.04
C ILE A 219 -12.10 -4.01 1.68
N LEU A 220 -11.49 -5.20 1.75
CA LEU A 220 -12.14 -6.46 1.42
C LEU A 220 -13.30 -6.77 2.38
N CYS A 221 -13.14 -6.59 3.69
CA CYS A 221 -14.23 -6.80 4.65
C CYS A 221 -15.41 -5.87 4.39
N ARG A 222 -15.18 -4.61 4.03
CA ARG A 222 -16.25 -3.67 3.66
C ARG A 222 -17.03 -4.11 2.42
N LEU A 223 -16.36 -4.73 1.44
CA LEU A 223 -17.01 -5.31 0.26
C LEU A 223 -17.75 -6.62 0.59
N LEU A 224 -17.20 -7.46 1.46
CA LEU A 224 -17.83 -8.73 1.87
C LEU A 224 -19.06 -8.51 2.75
N ASN A 225 -19.14 -7.41 3.49
CA ASN A 225 -20.32 -7.09 4.31
C ASN A 225 -21.59 -6.94 3.44
N GLN A 226 -21.44 -6.71 2.13
CA GLN A 226 -22.54 -6.69 1.17
C GLN A 226 -23.04 -8.09 0.79
N THR A 227 -22.27 -9.14 1.06
CA THR A 227 -22.53 -10.53 0.62
C THR A 227 -22.73 -11.52 1.77
N ILE A 228 -22.85 -11.08 3.03
CA ILE A 228 -23.23 -11.88 4.22
C ILE A 228 -22.24 -13.05 4.53
N ASP A 229 -20.96 -12.92 4.16
CA ASP A 229 -19.93 -13.93 4.50
C ASP A 229 -19.18 -13.53 5.78
N PHE A 230 -19.87 -13.67 6.92
CA PHE A 230 -19.37 -13.18 8.21
C PHE A 230 -18.17 -13.96 8.76
N ASP A 231 -18.14 -15.29 8.60
CA ASP A 231 -17.01 -16.10 9.03
C ASP A 231 -15.73 -15.70 8.31
N LYS A 232 -15.83 -15.42 7.00
CA LYS A 232 -14.69 -14.94 6.23
C LYS A 232 -14.22 -13.56 6.68
N ILE A 233 -15.14 -12.65 6.99
CA ILE A 233 -14.80 -11.32 7.54
C ILE A 233 -14.03 -11.49 8.86
N ILE A 234 -14.49 -12.35 9.77
CA ILE A 234 -13.80 -12.61 11.04
C ILE A 234 -12.40 -13.23 10.81
N GLU A 235 -12.27 -14.16 9.87
CA GLU A 235 -11.00 -14.76 9.48
C GLU A 235 -10.01 -13.68 8.98
N ILE A 236 -10.45 -12.85 8.04
CA ILE A 236 -9.63 -11.77 7.44
C ILE A 236 -9.23 -10.75 8.51
N CYS A 237 -10.17 -10.27 9.34
CA CYS A 237 -9.85 -9.34 10.42
C CYS A 237 -8.84 -9.93 11.39
N SER A 238 -9.00 -11.21 11.76
CA SER A 238 -8.09 -11.89 12.67
C SER A 238 -6.70 -12.09 12.07
N LYS A 239 -6.59 -12.37 10.76
CA LYS A 239 -5.29 -12.40 10.07
C LYS A 239 -4.65 -11.02 10.03
N GLY A 240 -5.42 -9.98 9.67
CA GLY A 240 -4.95 -8.60 9.63
C GLY A 240 -4.40 -8.11 10.98
N LEU A 241 -5.06 -8.48 12.08
CA LEU A 241 -4.61 -8.16 13.44
C LEU A 241 -3.39 -8.99 13.89
N LYS A 242 -3.21 -10.23 13.39
CA LYS A 242 -2.10 -11.12 13.76
C LYS A 242 -0.78 -10.82 13.04
N LYS A 243 -0.80 -10.15 11.88
CA LYS A 243 0.42 -9.80 11.13
C LYS A 243 1.24 -8.67 11.79
N ASP A 244 0.86 -8.28 13.01
CA ASP A 244 1.48 -7.26 13.82
C ASP A 244 2.91 -7.63 14.24
N LYS A 245 3.88 -6.93 13.66
CA LYS A 245 5.23 -6.76 14.20
C LYS A 245 5.49 -5.25 14.30
N SER A 246 5.19 -4.70 15.47
CA SER A 246 5.64 -3.41 16.03
C SER A 246 5.37 -2.10 15.27
N ASN A 247 4.93 -2.11 14.01
CA ASN A 247 4.83 -0.91 13.15
C ASN A 247 3.46 -0.75 12.43
N LEU A 248 2.39 -1.35 12.94
CA LEU A 248 1.05 -1.17 12.37
C LEU A 248 0.57 0.28 12.60
N LYS A 249 0.07 0.95 11.56
CA LYS A 249 -0.71 2.18 11.74
C LYS A 249 -1.90 1.90 12.67
N LEU A 250 -1.90 2.53 13.83
CA LEU A 250 -2.90 2.32 14.89
C LEU A 250 -4.33 2.44 14.34
N GLU A 251 -4.59 3.39 13.44
CA GLU A 251 -5.89 3.56 12.77
C GLU A 251 -6.40 2.28 12.08
N TYR A 252 -5.53 1.53 11.40
CA TYR A 252 -5.93 0.27 10.75
C TYR A 252 -6.29 -0.81 11.78
N LYS A 253 -5.61 -0.83 12.92
CA LYS A 253 -5.96 -1.73 14.03
C LYS A 253 -7.35 -1.40 14.54
N GLY A 254 -7.65 -0.12 14.76
CA GLY A 254 -8.95 0.37 15.19
C GLY A 254 -10.05 -0.02 14.20
N GLU A 255 -9.83 0.16 12.90
CA GLU A 255 -10.79 -0.21 11.86
C GLU A 255 -11.05 -1.72 11.80
N LEU A 256 -10.01 -2.56 11.88
CA LEU A 256 -10.18 -4.02 11.89
C LEU A 256 -10.94 -4.51 13.13
N LEU A 257 -10.66 -3.93 14.30
CA LEU A 257 -11.38 -4.24 15.53
C LEU A 257 -12.84 -3.81 15.46
N LEU A 258 -13.12 -2.63 14.92
CA LEU A 258 -14.48 -2.13 14.74
C LEU A 258 -15.29 -3.02 13.79
N ILE A 259 -14.73 -3.38 12.63
CA ILE A 259 -15.37 -4.30 11.69
C ILE A 259 -15.64 -5.64 12.37
N LYS A 260 -14.65 -6.19 13.08
CA LYS A 260 -14.79 -7.46 13.78
C LYS A 260 -15.87 -7.41 14.86
N ALA A 261 -15.97 -6.30 15.60
CA ALA A 261 -17.01 -6.08 16.61
C ALA A 261 -18.41 -6.09 15.99
N GLN A 262 -18.62 -5.26 14.96
CA GLN A 262 -19.88 -5.16 14.23
C GLN A 262 -20.32 -6.50 13.61
N THR A 263 -19.37 -7.25 13.03
CA THR A 263 -19.66 -8.57 12.45
C THR A 263 -20.06 -9.59 13.51
N ARG A 264 -19.33 -9.66 14.64
CA ARG A 264 -19.66 -10.58 15.74
C ARG A 264 -21.01 -10.27 16.36
N GLU A 265 -21.27 -9.00 16.61
CA GLU A 265 -22.55 -8.53 17.13
C GLU A 265 -23.70 -8.99 16.24
N PHE A 266 -23.60 -8.77 14.92
CA PHE A 266 -24.64 -9.15 13.99
C PHE A 266 -24.92 -10.67 14.02
N MET A 267 -23.86 -11.50 14.04
CA MET A 267 -24.00 -12.96 14.13
C MET A 267 -24.71 -13.38 15.42
N ILE A 268 -24.29 -12.84 16.57
CA ILE A 268 -24.83 -13.17 17.90
C ILE A 268 -26.29 -12.74 18.04
N LYS A 269 -26.64 -11.53 17.57
CA LYS A 269 -28.02 -11.03 17.58
C LYS A 269 -28.92 -11.88 16.68
N ARG A 270 -28.42 -12.38 15.55
CA ARG A 270 -29.15 -13.28 14.64
C ARG A 270 -29.40 -14.66 15.25
N GLU A 271 -28.44 -15.19 16.00
CA GLU A 271 -28.50 -16.55 16.57
C GLU A 271 -29.14 -16.60 17.97
N ASN A 272 -29.59 -15.45 18.50
CA ASN A 272 -30.21 -15.30 19.83
C ASN A 272 -29.35 -15.92 20.96
N MET A 273 -28.05 -15.63 20.92
CA MET A 273 -27.03 -16.31 21.73
C MET A 273 -26.73 -15.67 23.09
N GLN A 274 -26.03 -16.41 23.96
CA GLN A 274 -25.84 -16.13 25.39
C GLN A 274 -24.93 -14.91 25.71
N LEU A 275 -25.11 -14.36 26.92
CA LEU A 275 -24.34 -13.24 27.53
C LEU A 275 -22.81 -13.29 27.37
N LYS A 276 -22.19 -14.48 27.40
CA LYS A 276 -20.73 -14.63 27.26
C LYS A 276 -20.23 -14.13 25.89
N MET A 277 -21.02 -14.32 24.84
CA MET A 277 -20.67 -13.90 23.48
C MET A 277 -20.88 -12.38 23.31
N VAL A 278 -21.84 -11.81 24.05
CA VAL A 278 -22.05 -10.35 24.11
C VAL A 278 -20.81 -9.63 24.64
N LYS A 279 -20.19 -10.14 25.72
CA LYS A 279 -18.96 -9.57 26.28
C LYS A 279 -17.77 -9.61 25.29
N GLU A 280 -17.72 -10.59 24.38
CA GLU A 280 -16.61 -10.74 23.43
C GLU A 280 -16.58 -9.60 22.41
N TYR A 281 -17.72 -9.23 21.80
CA TYR A 281 -17.73 -8.18 20.80
C TYR A 281 -17.66 -6.78 21.41
N LEU A 282 -18.19 -6.57 22.62
CA LEU A 282 -18.07 -5.31 23.36
C LEU A 282 -16.61 -4.98 23.68
N LYS A 283 -15.80 -6.00 24.01
CA LYS A 283 -14.35 -5.83 24.18
C LYS A 283 -13.69 -5.26 22.92
N TYR A 284 -14.08 -5.74 21.74
CA TYR A 284 -13.53 -5.22 20.47
C TYR A 284 -13.94 -3.78 20.21
N TYR A 285 -15.19 -3.39 20.51
CA TYR A 285 -15.62 -1.99 20.43
C TYR A 285 -14.80 -1.10 21.36
N LEU A 286 -14.55 -1.53 22.60
CA LEU A 286 -13.78 -0.77 23.57
C LEU A 286 -12.31 -0.61 23.15
N GLU A 287 -11.67 -1.69 22.67
CA GLU A 287 -10.30 -1.61 22.13
C GLU A 287 -10.23 -0.67 20.91
N ALA A 288 -11.21 -0.74 20.01
CA ALA A 288 -11.29 0.17 18.87
C ALA A 288 -11.46 1.64 19.31
N TYR A 289 -12.31 1.90 20.32
CA TYR A 289 -12.53 3.24 20.88
C TYR A 289 -11.21 3.85 21.36
N TYR A 290 -10.47 3.16 22.24
CA TYR A 290 -9.21 3.70 22.77
C TYR A 290 -8.16 3.91 21.70
N ILE A 291 -8.11 3.04 20.69
CA ILE A 291 -7.21 3.23 19.55
C ILE A 291 -7.58 4.48 18.76
N PHE A 292 -8.86 4.70 18.45
CA PHE A 292 -9.29 5.89 17.72
C PHE A 292 -9.12 7.17 18.53
N ASP A 293 -9.27 7.10 19.86
CA ASP A 293 -9.02 8.21 20.78
C ASP A 293 -7.54 8.63 20.76
N ILE A 294 -6.63 7.66 20.88
CA ILE A 294 -5.18 7.89 20.73
C ILE A 294 -4.82 8.47 19.35
N CYS A 295 -5.53 8.05 18.30
CA CYS A 295 -5.32 8.57 16.95
C CYS A 295 -6.01 9.94 16.70
N GLY A 296 -6.76 10.48 17.66
CA GLY A 296 -7.49 11.74 17.52
C GLY A 296 -8.69 11.67 16.55
N ASN A 297 -9.21 10.47 16.24
CA ASN A 297 -10.35 10.30 15.34
C ASN A 297 -11.68 10.50 16.09
N THR A 298 -12.08 11.76 16.23
CA THR A 298 -13.28 12.18 16.96
C THR A 298 -14.57 11.59 16.39
N THR A 299 -14.68 11.50 15.06
CA THR A 299 -15.86 10.92 14.40
C THR A 299 -16.11 9.46 14.79
N LYS A 300 -15.05 8.63 14.81
CA LYS A 300 -15.16 7.20 15.15
C LYS A 300 -15.34 7.00 16.65
N THR A 301 -14.66 7.78 17.49
CA THR A 301 -14.81 7.70 18.94
C THR A 301 -16.22 8.08 19.38
N ASP A 302 -16.79 9.17 18.84
CA ASP A 302 -18.17 9.58 19.13
C ASP A 302 -19.20 8.54 18.68
N TYR A 303 -18.98 7.94 17.51
CA TYR A 303 -19.82 6.84 17.01
C TYR A 303 -19.83 5.66 17.99
N ILE A 304 -18.65 5.15 18.39
CA ILE A 304 -18.55 4.00 19.29
C ILE A 304 -19.10 4.36 20.68
N LYS A 305 -18.80 5.55 21.19
CA LYS A 305 -19.27 6.02 22.51
C LYS A 305 -20.80 6.10 22.58
N ARG A 306 -21.43 6.60 21.52
CA ARG A 306 -22.89 6.66 21.42
C ARG A 306 -23.49 5.26 21.39
N TYR A 307 -22.97 4.40 20.52
CA TYR A 307 -23.40 3.01 20.40
C TYR A 307 -23.31 2.25 21.74
N LEU A 308 -22.16 2.34 22.43
CA LEU A 308 -21.97 1.66 23.73
C LEU A 308 -22.91 2.18 24.84
N LYS A 309 -23.31 3.46 24.78
CA LYS A 309 -24.30 4.03 25.72
C LYS A 309 -25.71 3.54 25.44
N GLU A 310 -26.09 3.42 24.17
CA GLU A 310 -27.42 2.97 23.77
C GLU A 310 -27.66 1.48 24.11
N GLU A 311 -26.63 0.64 24.05
CA GLU A 311 -26.72 -0.79 24.35
C GLU A 311 -26.57 -1.13 25.85
N ASN A 312 -26.59 -0.13 26.77
CA ASN A 312 -26.27 -0.29 28.20
C ASN A 312 -24.94 -1.04 28.46
N ALA A 313 -24.01 -0.98 27.51
CA ALA A 313 -22.81 -1.82 27.50
C ALA A 313 -21.76 -1.40 28.54
N TRP A 314 -21.83 -0.16 29.04
CA TRP A 314 -20.91 0.37 30.06
C TRP A 314 -21.08 -0.28 31.44
N GLU A 315 -22.24 -0.87 31.74
CA GLU A 315 -22.47 -1.61 32.99
C GLU A 315 -21.81 -3.00 33.02
N TYR A 316 -21.26 -3.46 31.88
CA TYR A 316 -20.59 -4.74 31.76
C TYR A 316 -19.05 -4.63 31.71
N ILE A 317 -18.51 -3.45 31.95
CA ILE A 317 -17.07 -3.11 31.90
C ILE A 317 -16.54 -2.85 33.33
N ASP A 318 -16.92 -3.73 34.27
CA ASP A 318 -16.21 -3.87 35.56
C ASP A 318 -15.09 -4.92 35.45
#